data_AF-A0A7J6TG26-F1
#
_entry.id   AF-A0A7J6TG26-F1
#
_cell.length_a   1.000
_cell.length_b   1.000
_cell.length_c   1.000
_cell.angle_alpha   90.00
_cell.angle_beta   90.00
_cell.angle_gamma   90.00
#
_symmetry.space_group_name_H-M   'P 1'
#
loop_
_entity.id
_entity.type
_entity.pdbx_description
1 polymer ?
#
loop_
_entity_poly.entity_id
_entity_poly.type
_entity_poly.pdbx_seq_one_letter_code
_entity_poly.pdbx_strand_id
1 'polypeptide(L)'
;MRNLAGASSGRSGDVRSSPTGLSVFMSMLIVLSSFLTLFYHCARLSSGHTVSVSLQSPWPAVAPASQELEFISHLSGDQARQYLLTDTTAESLLTTRSVKSLMKLTVLNKYFSPMVEYHRSFARVVGRGCQEEASVVVEVAGKGLKEGCLPKGVCVVTKAGNSSTEDFGVEVQEGAVG
;
A
#
# COMPACT_ATOMS: atom_id res chain seq x y z
N MET A 1 11.54 -47.66 41.69
CA MET A 1 11.68 -48.13 43.09
C MET A 1 12.73 -47.28 43.79
N ARG A 2 12.29 -46.34 44.63
CA ARG A 2 13.05 -45.78 45.75
C ARG A 2 12.05 -45.68 46.88
N ASN A 3 12.30 -46.45 47.92
CA ASN A 3 11.53 -46.47 49.14
C ASN A 3 11.63 -45.09 49.81
N LEU A 4 10.49 -44.47 50.10
CA LEU A 4 10.40 -43.50 51.18
C LEU A 4 9.48 -44.12 52.23
N ALA A 5 10.13 -44.73 53.22
CA ALA A 5 9.62 -44.90 54.56
C ALA A 5 9.00 -43.57 55.02
N GLY A 6 7.82 -43.57 55.62
CA GLY A 6 7.69 -44.03 56.99
C GLY A 6 8.12 -42.89 57.92
N ALA A 7 7.21 -41.96 58.19
CA ALA A 7 7.29 -41.06 59.33
C ALA A 7 6.06 -41.31 60.20
N SER A 8 6.32 -41.98 61.32
CA SER A 8 5.39 -42.37 62.35
C SER A 8 4.90 -41.21 63.20
N SER A 9 3.75 -41.44 63.80
CA SER A 9 3.15 -40.76 64.94
C SER A 9 4.13 -40.25 66.02
N GLY A 10 3.80 -39.09 66.59
CA GLY A 10 3.96 -38.84 68.02
C GLY A 10 4.52 -37.47 68.38
N ARG A 11 3.66 -36.53 68.81
CA ARG A 11 3.71 -35.92 70.15
C ARG A 11 2.59 -34.88 70.34
N SER A 12 1.70 -35.17 71.27
CA SER A 12 1.01 -34.14 72.06
C SER A 12 2.06 -33.48 72.95
N GLY A 13 2.30 -32.19 72.74
CA GLY A 13 3.19 -31.38 73.56
C GLY A 13 2.82 -29.92 73.35
N ASP A 14 2.45 -29.27 74.45
CA ASP A 14 2.09 -27.86 74.57
C ASP A 14 2.80 -26.94 73.57
N VAL A 15 2.06 -26.41 72.59
CA VAL A 15 2.52 -25.29 71.75
C VAL A 15 2.30 -24.01 72.54
N ARG A 16 3.14 -23.80 73.55
CA ARG A 16 3.42 -22.46 74.06
C ARG A 16 4.07 -21.68 72.92
N SER A 17 3.26 -20.88 72.22
CA SER A 17 3.60 -19.64 71.52
C SER A 17 5.12 -19.38 71.36
N SER A 18 5.76 -20.09 70.44
CA SER A 18 7.12 -19.79 70.02
C SER A 18 7.05 -18.73 68.92
N PRO A 19 7.69 -17.56 69.09
CA PRO A 19 7.65 -16.45 68.12
C PRO A 19 8.35 -16.78 66.78
N THR A 20 8.87 -18.00 66.60
CA THR A 20 9.57 -18.47 65.40
C THR A 20 8.62 -18.88 64.27
N GLY A 21 7.40 -19.34 64.57
CA GLY A 21 6.43 -19.69 63.51
C GLY A 21 5.88 -18.47 62.77
N LEU A 22 5.64 -17.38 63.51
CA LEU A 22 5.16 -16.13 62.94
C LEU A 22 6.23 -15.43 62.10
N SER A 23 7.51 -15.48 62.50
CA SER A 23 8.60 -14.86 61.75
C SER A 23 8.89 -15.56 60.43
N VAL A 24 8.78 -16.90 60.38
CA VAL A 24 8.90 -17.68 59.14
C VAL A 24 7.72 -17.43 58.19
N PHE A 25 6.51 -17.30 58.74
CA PHE A 25 5.33 -16.98 57.94
C PHE A 25 5.43 -15.56 57.34
N MET A 26 5.86 -14.58 58.14
CA MET A 26 6.06 -13.21 57.68
C MET A 26 7.19 -13.11 56.64
N SER A 27 8.28 -13.88 56.78
CA SER A 27 9.34 -13.89 55.76
C SER A 27 8.87 -14.52 54.45
N MET A 28 8.06 -15.59 54.50
CA MET A 28 7.44 -16.16 53.30
C MET A 28 6.52 -15.17 52.57
N LEU A 29 5.73 -14.38 53.32
CA LEU A 29 4.87 -13.36 52.73
C LEU A 29 5.66 -12.23 52.04
N ILE A 30 6.78 -11.80 52.63
CA ILE A 30 7.65 -10.77 52.04
C ILE A 30 8.32 -11.27 50.76
N VAL A 31 8.79 -12.52 50.74
CA VAL A 31 9.40 -13.12 49.54
C VAL A 31 8.37 -13.25 48.43
N LEU A 32 7.15 -13.69 48.76
CA LEU A 32 6.06 -13.82 47.80
C LEU A 32 5.65 -12.45 47.22
N SER A 33 5.52 -11.42 48.06
CA SER A 33 5.18 -10.07 47.59
C SER A 33 6.28 -9.46 46.72
N SER A 34 7.55 -9.70 47.05
CA SER A 34 8.69 -9.25 46.24
C SER A 34 8.74 -9.97 44.89
N PHE A 35 8.43 -11.26 44.85
CA PHE A 35 8.36 -12.01 43.59
C PHE A 35 7.19 -11.53 42.70
N LEU A 36 6.01 -11.30 43.29
CA LEU A 36 4.84 -10.83 42.56
C LEU A 36 5.02 -9.42 42.00
N THR A 37 5.67 -8.53 42.75
CA THR A 37 5.99 -7.17 42.29
C THR A 37 7.01 -7.19 41.15
N LEU A 38 8.07 -8.00 41.27
CA LEU A 38 9.03 -8.20 40.18
C LEU A 38 8.36 -8.75 38.92
N PHE A 39 7.52 -9.78 39.06
CA PHE A 39 6.77 -10.37 37.95
C PHE A 39 5.85 -9.35 37.27
N TYR A 40 5.15 -8.52 38.05
CA TYR A 40 4.30 -7.45 37.52
C TYR A 40 5.08 -6.42 36.70
N HIS A 41 6.25 -5.99 37.18
CA HIS A 41 7.10 -5.06 36.44
C HIS A 41 7.72 -5.71 35.17
N CYS A 42 8.12 -6.98 35.24
CA CYS A 42 8.60 -7.71 34.07
C CYS A 42 7.49 -7.92 33.02
N ALA A 43 6.27 -8.25 33.44
CA ALA A 43 5.13 -8.42 32.53
C ALA A 43 4.76 -7.10 31.83
N ARG A 44 4.86 -5.96 32.55
CA ARG A 44 4.60 -4.63 32.00
C ARG A 44 5.67 -4.15 31.01
N LEU A 45 6.91 -4.58 31.17
CA LEU A 45 7.99 -4.30 30.20
C LEU A 45 7.87 -5.15 28.93
N SER A 46 7.35 -6.38 29.05
CA SER A 46 7.17 -7.30 27.91
C SER A 46 5.97 -6.94 27.02
N SER A 47 4.93 -6.31 27.56
CA SER A 47 3.70 -5.98 26.82
C SER A 47 3.73 -4.64 26.07
N GLY A 48 4.83 -3.88 26.10
CA GLY A 48 4.86 -2.47 25.70
C GLY A 48 5.62 -2.11 24.42
N HIS A 49 6.35 -3.03 23.80
CA HIS A 49 7.24 -2.69 22.68
C HIS A 49 6.91 -3.48 21.41
N THR A 50 5.95 -2.98 20.64
CA THR A 50 5.78 -3.40 19.24
C THR A 50 6.75 -2.62 18.38
N VAL A 51 7.77 -3.30 17.85
CA VAL A 51 8.66 -2.73 16.83
C VAL A 51 7.89 -2.75 15.50
N SER A 52 7.44 -1.58 15.04
CA SER A 52 6.79 -1.44 13.73
C SER A 52 7.86 -1.16 12.67
N VAL A 53 7.93 -2.03 11.67
CA VAL A 53 8.77 -1.83 10.48
C VAL A 53 7.83 -1.57 9.31
N SER A 54 8.03 -0.46 8.61
CA SER A 54 7.29 -0.13 7.40
C SER A 54 8.25 0.11 6.24
N LEU A 55 7.84 -0.32 5.05
CA LEU A 55 8.56 -0.04 3.81
C LEU A 55 7.79 1.03 3.04
N GLN A 56 8.49 2.09 2.64
CA GLN A 56 7.92 3.16 1.81
C GLN A 56 8.54 3.09 0.41
N SER A 57 7.69 3.19 -0.61
CA SER A 57 8.14 3.33 -1.99
C SER A 57 8.73 4.73 -2.20
N PRO A 58 9.80 4.86 -3.02
CA PRO A 58 10.33 6.17 -3.40
C PRO A 58 9.41 6.93 -4.38
N TRP A 59 8.39 6.29 -4.94
CA TRP A 59 7.48 6.91 -5.90
C TRP A 59 6.35 7.65 -5.20
N PRO A 60 5.88 8.76 -5.77
CA PRO A 60 4.74 9.48 -5.23
C PRO A 60 3.48 8.59 -5.24
N ALA A 61 2.53 8.92 -4.37
CA ALA A 61 1.26 8.22 -4.35
C ALA A 61 0.56 8.31 -5.71
N VAL A 62 0.09 7.16 -6.21
CA VAL A 62 -0.66 7.05 -7.45
C VAL A 62 -2.14 6.85 -7.12
N ALA A 63 -3.02 7.56 -7.84
CA ALA A 63 -4.45 7.43 -7.66
C ALA A 63 -4.91 5.99 -7.98
N PRO A 64 -5.84 5.40 -7.21
CA PRO A 64 -6.34 4.05 -7.48
C PRO A 64 -6.87 3.88 -8.90
N ALA A 65 -7.63 4.87 -9.41
CA ALA A 65 -8.18 4.85 -10.77
C ALA A 65 -7.10 4.73 -11.86
N SER A 66 -5.92 5.35 -11.68
CA SER A 66 -4.82 5.20 -12.64
C SER A 66 -4.25 3.78 -12.62
N GLN A 67 -4.17 3.14 -11.46
CA GLN A 67 -3.72 1.75 -11.36
C GLN A 67 -4.76 0.76 -11.88
N GLU A 68 -6.05 1.04 -11.69
CA GLU A 68 -7.15 0.27 -12.29
C GLU A 68 -7.12 0.36 -13.82
N LEU A 69 -6.93 1.56 -14.37
CA LEU A 69 -6.79 1.78 -15.80
C LEU A 69 -5.62 0.98 -16.38
N GLU A 70 -4.44 1.03 -15.75
CA GLU A 70 -3.28 0.24 -16.19
C GLU A 70 -3.56 -1.27 -16.11
N PHE A 71 -4.23 -1.74 -15.05
CA PHE A 71 -4.61 -3.14 -14.96
C PHE A 71 -5.55 -3.55 -16.11
N ILE A 72 -6.56 -2.74 -16.41
CA ILE A 72 -7.52 -3.02 -17.49
C ILE A 72 -6.82 -2.94 -18.86
N SER A 73 -5.94 -1.96 -19.08
CA SER A 73 -5.22 -1.81 -20.35
C SER A 73 -4.33 -3.02 -20.66
N HIS A 74 -3.76 -3.64 -19.63
CA HIS A 74 -3.03 -4.90 -19.74
C HIS A 74 -3.90 -6.12 -20.09
N LEU A 75 -5.21 -6.08 -19.83
CA LEU A 75 -6.15 -7.15 -20.20
C LEU A 75 -6.76 -6.93 -21.58
N SER A 76 -7.22 -5.71 -21.85
CA SER A 76 -7.91 -5.34 -23.09
C SER A 76 -7.88 -3.83 -23.31
N GLY A 77 -7.28 -3.40 -24.42
CA GLY A 77 -7.29 -1.99 -24.84
C GLY A 77 -8.71 -1.45 -25.05
N ASP A 78 -9.64 -2.27 -25.56
CA ASP A 78 -11.03 -1.86 -25.77
C ASP A 78 -11.75 -1.62 -24.44
N GLN A 79 -11.53 -2.47 -23.44
CA GLN A 79 -12.10 -2.26 -22.10
C GLN A 79 -11.48 -1.05 -21.40
N ALA A 80 -10.19 -0.80 -21.59
CA ALA A 80 -9.55 0.40 -21.05
C ALA A 80 -10.10 1.67 -21.69
N ARG A 81 -10.32 1.64 -23.01
CA ARG A 81 -11.01 2.73 -23.72
C ARG A 81 -12.43 2.91 -23.20
N GLN A 82 -13.18 1.84 -22.97
CA GLN A 82 -14.51 1.91 -22.40
C GLN A 82 -14.51 2.50 -20.99
N TYR A 83 -13.55 2.11 -20.14
CA TYR A 83 -13.34 2.68 -18.81
C TYR A 83 -13.07 4.19 -18.84
N LEU A 84 -12.32 4.67 -19.84
CA LEU A 84 -12.05 6.10 -20.02
C LEU A 84 -13.26 6.90 -20.52
N LEU A 85 -14.11 6.27 -21.34
CA LEU A 85 -15.24 6.94 -22.01
C LEU A 85 -16.54 6.90 -21.23
N THR A 86 -16.60 6.14 -20.13
CA THR A 86 -17.82 5.93 -19.37
C THR A 86 -17.58 6.15 -17.88
N ASP A 87 -18.57 6.64 -17.15
CA ASP A 87 -18.56 6.71 -15.67
C ASP A 87 -18.76 5.31 -15.03
N THR A 88 -18.14 4.29 -15.63
CA THR A 88 -18.23 2.91 -15.14
C THR A 88 -17.08 2.60 -14.19
N THR A 89 -17.34 1.73 -13.22
CA THR A 89 -16.30 1.26 -12.31
C THR A 89 -15.51 0.12 -12.97
N ALA A 90 -14.24 -0.02 -12.61
CA ALA A 90 -13.41 -1.12 -13.12
C ALA A 90 -14.04 -2.50 -12.80
N GLU A 91 -14.70 -2.62 -11.65
CA GLU A 91 -15.44 -3.82 -11.26
C GLU A 91 -16.62 -4.16 -12.17
N SER A 92 -17.23 -3.17 -12.83
CA SER A 92 -18.36 -3.39 -13.75
C SER A 92 -17.92 -3.87 -15.12
N LEU A 93 -16.71 -3.50 -15.56
CA LEU A 93 -16.14 -3.89 -16.85
C LEU A 93 -15.53 -5.30 -16.82
N LEU A 94 -15.01 -5.70 -15.66
CA LEU A 94 -14.47 -7.04 -15.47
C LEU A 94 -15.61 -8.03 -15.25
N THR A 95 -15.73 -9.06 -16.09
CA THR A 95 -16.80 -10.06 -15.95
C THR A 95 -16.47 -11.14 -14.93
N THR A 96 -15.19 -11.52 -14.83
CA THR A 96 -14.76 -12.67 -14.03
C THR A 96 -14.36 -12.25 -12.62
N ARG A 97 -14.92 -12.93 -11.60
CA ARG A 97 -14.65 -12.65 -10.18
C ARG A 97 -13.15 -12.73 -9.83
N SER A 98 -12.44 -13.72 -10.35
CA SER A 98 -10.99 -13.87 -10.11
C SER A 98 -10.20 -12.68 -10.61
N VAL A 99 -10.58 -12.12 -11.76
CA VAL A 99 -9.96 -10.94 -12.36
C VAL A 99 -10.23 -9.69 -11.52
N LYS A 100 -11.45 -9.51 -10.98
CA LYS A 100 -11.76 -8.43 -10.02
C LYS A 100 -10.92 -8.54 -8.75
N SER A 101 -10.79 -9.74 -8.19
CA SER A 101 -9.96 -9.98 -7.00
C SER A 101 -8.48 -9.70 -7.28
N LEU A 102 -7.99 -10.10 -8.45
CA LEU A 102 -6.62 -9.82 -8.88
C LEU A 102 -6.39 -8.32 -9.03
N MET A 103 -7.31 -7.59 -9.66
CA MET A 103 -7.26 -6.12 -9.77
C MET A 103 -7.14 -5.45 -8.41
N LYS A 104 -8.01 -5.82 -7.46
CA LYS A 104 -7.97 -5.28 -6.08
C LYS A 104 -6.62 -5.56 -5.42
N LEU A 105 -6.10 -6.77 -5.59
CA LEU A 105 -4.80 -7.17 -5.06
C LEU A 105 -3.67 -6.36 -5.70
N THR A 106 -3.68 -6.15 -7.02
CA THR A 106 -2.64 -5.37 -7.71
C THR A 106 -2.66 -3.90 -7.31
N VAL A 107 -3.84 -3.30 -7.15
CA VAL A 107 -4.01 -1.92 -6.69
C VAL A 107 -3.53 -1.77 -5.24
N LEU A 108 -3.91 -2.71 -4.35
CA LEU A 108 -3.47 -2.71 -2.95
C LEU A 108 -1.94 -2.83 -2.82
N ASN A 109 -1.33 -3.69 -3.64
CA ASN A 109 0.13 -3.89 -3.66
C ASN A 109 0.88 -2.81 -4.46
N LYS A 110 0.18 -1.77 -4.95
CA LYS A 110 0.77 -0.69 -5.72
C LYS A 110 1.52 -1.17 -6.98
N TYR A 111 1.12 -2.32 -7.55
CA TYR A 111 1.87 -3.03 -8.59
C TYR A 111 2.15 -2.17 -9.83
N PHE A 112 1.17 -1.39 -10.28
CA PHE A 112 1.29 -0.52 -11.46
C PHE A 112 1.80 0.89 -11.16
N SER A 113 2.11 1.21 -9.90
CA SER A 113 2.68 2.52 -9.56
C SER A 113 3.94 2.92 -10.34
N PRO A 114 4.92 2.01 -10.62
CA PRO A 114 6.08 2.38 -11.45
C PRO A 114 5.68 2.75 -12.87
N MET A 115 4.73 2.01 -13.46
CA MET A 115 4.28 2.25 -14.83
C MET A 115 3.59 3.60 -14.95
N VAL A 116 2.72 3.93 -13.99
CA VAL A 116 2.06 5.24 -13.97
C VAL A 116 3.06 6.38 -13.77
N GLU A 117 4.06 6.22 -12.91
CA GLU A 117 5.09 7.24 -12.72
C GLU A 117 6.02 7.35 -13.94
N TYR A 118 6.24 6.26 -14.68
CA TYR A 118 6.92 6.30 -15.98
C TYR A 118 6.14 7.20 -16.96
N HIS A 119 4.82 7.01 -17.11
CA HIS A 119 3.99 7.86 -17.96
C HIS A 119 4.05 9.33 -17.55
N ARG A 120 3.98 9.63 -16.24
CA ARG A 120 4.12 11.01 -15.72
C ARG A 120 5.49 11.60 -16.02
N SER A 121 6.56 10.83 -15.80
CA SER A 121 7.93 11.28 -16.03
C SER A 121 8.18 11.54 -17.51
N PHE A 122 7.67 10.66 -18.37
CA PHE A 122 7.71 10.85 -19.82
C PHE A 122 6.95 12.12 -20.24
N ALA A 123 5.72 12.31 -19.76
CA ALA A 123 4.92 13.49 -20.03
C ALA A 123 5.62 14.80 -19.59
N ARG A 124 6.30 14.81 -18.43
CA ARG A 124 7.10 15.97 -17.98
C ARG A 124 8.27 16.29 -18.91
N VAL A 125 8.85 15.30 -19.59
CA VAL A 125 9.96 15.51 -20.53
C VAL A 125 9.43 16.04 -21.87
N VAL A 126 8.35 15.47 -22.38
CA VAL A 126 7.73 15.86 -23.66
C VAL A 126 7.04 17.23 -23.55
N GLY A 127 6.37 17.51 -22.43
CA GLY A 127 5.61 18.74 -22.20
C GLY A 127 6.45 19.99 -21.94
N ARG A 128 7.79 19.93 -21.94
CA ARG A 128 8.65 21.10 -21.67
C ARG A 128 8.49 22.25 -22.68
N GLY A 129 7.93 21.98 -23.86
CA GLY A 129 7.66 22.98 -24.89
C GLY A 129 6.36 23.76 -24.72
N CYS A 130 5.43 23.26 -23.88
CA CYS A 130 4.15 23.88 -23.64
C CYS A 130 4.20 24.59 -22.29
N GLN A 131 3.98 25.92 -22.26
CA GLN A 131 3.93 26.68 -21.00
C GLN A 131 2.86 26.11 -20.05
N GLU A 132 3.01 26.40 -18.75
CA GLU A 132 2.38 25.80 -17.56
C GLU A 132 0.84 25.63 -17.57
N GLU A 133 0.12 26.13 -18.59
CA GLU A 133 -1.34 26.06 -18.70
C GLU A 133 -1.88 24.80 -19.39
N ALA A 134 -1.01 23.97 -19.97
CA ALA A 134 -1.42 22.72 -20.62
C ALA A 134 -1.56 21.56 -19.60
N SER A 135 -2.79 21.04 -19.48
CA SER A 135 -3.15 19.87 -18.67
C SER A 135 -2.89 18.54 -19.37
N VAL A 136 -2.84 18.52 -20.71
CA VAL A 136 -2.64 17.32 -21.54
C VAL A 136 -1.72 17.65 -22.72
N VAL A 137 -0.80 16.76 -23.07
CA VAL A 137 0.08 16.92 -24.25
C VAL A 137 -0.19 15.76 -25.21
N VAL A 138 -0.47 16.09 -26.48
CA VAL A 138 -0.74 15.11 -27.55
C VAL A 138 0.35 15.27 -28.61
N GLU A 139 1.12 14.21 -28.84
CA GLU A 139 2.08 14.18 -29.94
C GLU A 139 1.34 13.72 -31.21
N VAL A 140 1.32 14.57 -32.25
CA VAL A 140 0.74 14.24 -33.54
C VAL A 140 1.86 14.11 -34.58
N ALA A 141 1.90 12.97 -35.26
CA ALA A 141 2.78 12.78 -36.40
C ALA A 141 2.19 13.51 -37.61
N GLY A 142 2.74 14.67 -37.96
CA GLY A 142 2.34 15.43 -39.14
C GLY A 142 3.42 16.42 -39.55
N LYS A 143 3.57 16.70 -40.84
CA LYS A 143 4.38 17.84 -41.29
C LYS A 143 3.50 19.10 -41.27
N GLY A 144 3.95 20.17 -40.62
CA GLY A 144 3.33 21.50 -40.74
C GLY A 144 2.20 21.82 -39.76
N LEU A 145 1.89 20.95 -38.78
CA LEU A 145 1.05 21.35 -37.65
C LEU A 145 1.83 22.31 -36.76
N LYS A 146 1.39 23.56 -36.67
CA LYS A 146 1.96 24.52 -35.73
C LYS A 146 1.67 24.03 -34.32
N GLU A 147 2.72 23.90 -33.52
CA GLU A 147 2.58 23.66 -32.09
C GLU A 147 1.65 24.73 -31.50
N GLY A 148 0.67 24.31 -30.70
CA GLY A 148 -0.36 25.20 -30.20
C GLY A 148 -1.12 24.60 -29.04
N CYS A 149 -1.56 25.46 -28.13
CA CYS A 149 -2.47 25.09 -27.05
C CYS A 149 -3.91 25.18 -27.54
N LEU A 150 -4.62 24.06 -27.52
CA LEU A 150 -6.05 23.97 -27.74
C LEU A 150 -6.80 24.33 -26.44
N PRO A 151 -8.07 24.78 -26.53
CA PRO A 151 -8.92 24.96 -25.36
C PRO A 151 -8.98 23.69 -24.49
N LYS A 152 -9.18 23.87 -23.17
CA LYS A 152 -9.08 22.83 -22.12
C LYS A 152 -7.66 22.38 -21.75
N GLY A 153 -6.62 23.08 -22.23
CA GLY A 153 -5.23 22.84 -21.83
C GLY A 153 -4.59 21.67 -22.58
N VAL A 154 -5.05 21.34 -23.80
CA VAL A 154 -4.41 20.30 -24.62
C VAL A 154 -3.33 20.95 -25.48
N CYS A 155 -2.07 20.57 -25.33
CA CYS A 155 -0.99 21.03 -26.19
C CYS A 155 -0.66 20.01 -27.26
N VAL A 156 -0.65 20.42 -28.53
CA VAL A 156 -0.27 19.56 -29.64
C VAL A 156 1.20 19.80 -29.96
N VAL A 157 2.04 18.76 -29.82
CA VAL A 157 3.46 18.80 -30.20
C VAL A 157 3.65 18.00 -31.48
N THR A 158 4.27 18.62 -32.47
CA THR A 158 4.45 18.02 -33.79
C THR A 158 5.89 17.57 -33.93
N LYS A 159 6.15 16.27 -33.89
CA LYS A 159 7.51 15.78 -34.17
C LYS A 159 7.80 15.94 -35.65
N ALA A 160 8.75 16.80 -35.99
CA ALA A 160 9.29 16.88 -37.35
C ALA A 160 10.04 15.57 -37.68
N GLY A 161 9.28 14.56 -38.14
CA GLY A 161 9.80 13.25 -38.51
C GLY A 161 10.15 13.18 -39.99
N ASN A 162 11.36 12.71 -40.29
CA ASN A 162 11.78 12.25 -41.63
C ASN A 162 11.16 10.88 -41.98
N SER A 163 9.92 10.61 -41.61
CA SER A 163 9.23 9.36 -41.96
C SER A 163 8.54 9.51 -43.31
N SER A 164 8.79 8.53 -44.19
CA SER A 164 8.10 8.35 -45.46
C SER A 164 6.58 8.44 -45.26
N THR A 165 5.96 9.24 -46.11
CA THR A 165 4.51 9.44 -46.27
C THR A 165 3.81 8.12 -46.58
N GLU A 166 3.43 7.37 -45.54
CA GLU A 166 2.15 6.68 -45.56
C GLU A 166 1.25 7.47 -44.61
N ASP A 167 0.38 8.28 -45.22
CA ASP A 167 -0.60 9.13 -44.56
C ASP A 167 -1.49 8.27 -43.65
N PHE A 168 -1.27 8.31 -42.34
CA PHE A 168 -2.32 7.97 -41.40
C PHE A 168 -3.34 9.11 -41.49
N GLY A 169 -4.42 8.87 -42.24
CA GLY A 169 -5.54 9.80 -42.49
C GLY A 169 -6.31 10.18 -41.23
N VAL A 170 -5.64 10.88 -40.31
CA VAL A 170 -6.27 11.57 -39.18
C VAL A 170 -6.39 13.03 -39.57
N GLU A 171 -7.45 13.36 -40.32
CA GLU A 171 -7.89 14.73 -40.47
C GLU A 171 -8.39 15.21 -39.11
N VAL A 172 -7.60 16.05 -38.44
CA VAL A 172 -8.05 16.76 -37.24
C VAL A 172 -9.09 17.78 -37.68
N GLN A 173 -10.38 17.40 -37.69
CA GLN A 173 -11.46 18.36 -37.87
C GLN A 173 -11.44 19.35 -36.69
N GLU A 174 -11.31 20.64 -37.00
CA GLU A 174 -11.32 21.76 -36.03
C GLU A 174 -12.55 21.80 -35.09
N GLY A 175 -13.55 20.92 -35.27
CA GLY A 175 -14.74 20.80 -34.41
C GLY A 175 -14.85 19.53 -33.55
N ALA A 176 -13.89 18.60 -33.60
CA ALA A 176 -13.98 17.28 -32.94
C ALA A 176 -13.30 17.18 -31.56
N VAL A 177 -12.84 18.31 -31.00
CA VAL A 177 -12.26 18.37 -29.65
C VAL A 177 -13.40 18.49 -28.63
N GLY A 178 -13.97 17.34 -28.26
CA GLY A 178 -14.92 17.17 -27.15
C GLY A 178 -14.21 16.77 -25.87
#